data_AF-A0A930WG46-F1
#
_entry.id   AF-A0A930WG46-F1
#
_cell.length_a   1.000
_cell.length_b   1.000
_cell.length_c   1.000
_cell.angle_alpha   90.00
_cell.angle_beta   90.00
_cell.angle_gamma   90.00
#
_symmetry.space_group_name_H-M   'P 1'
#
loop_
_entity.id
_entity.type
_entity.pdbx_description
1 polymer ?
#
loop_
_entity_poly.entity_id
_entity_poly.type
_entity_poly.pdbx_seq_one_letter_code
_entity_poly.pdbx_strand_id
1 'polypeptide(L)'
;VNIAKGHFRFAPVLYLTEALAQIDRMPQNSFDAIIDKYVEMNVAHPFREGNGRSMRIWLDAMLKRGLSCVVDWDNVDKDDYLLAMERSPIRSTEIKVLLKDALTQRIDDRSIYMKGIDASYRYEGYNAYKAEEI
;
A
#
# COMPACT_ATOMS: atom_id res chain seq x y z
N VAL A 1 -17.77 -11.85 -1.34
CA VAL A 1 -17.19 -13.08 -1.90
C VAL A 1 -15.78 -13.25 -1.34
N ASN A 2 -15.36 -14.47 -0.99
CA ASN A 2 -13.97 -14.71 -0.55
C ASN A 2 -13.04 -14.70 -1.76
N ILE A 3 -11.83 -14.17 -1.60
CA ILE A 3 -10.85 -14.01 -2.67
C ILE A 3 -9.45 -14.47 -2.23
N ALA A 4 -8.62 -14.81 -3.21
CA ALA A 4 -7.26 -15.29 -3.01
C ALA A 4 -6.35 -14.79 -4.13
N LYS A 5 -5.05 -14.65 -3.85
CA LYS A 5 -4.01 -14.35 -4.84
C LYS A 5 -2.84 -15.30 -4.60
N GLY A 6 -2.44 -16.06 -5.63
CA GLY A 6 -1.47 -17.15 -5.46
C GLY A 6 -1.97 -18.17 -4.43
N HIS A 7 -1.12 -18.49 -3.44
CA HIS A 7 -1.46 -19.38 -2.33
C HIS A 7 -2.08 -18.67 -1.11
N PHE A 8 -2.18 -17.33 -1.14
CA PHE A 8 -2.69 -16.55 -0.03
C PHE A 8 -4.21 -16.34 -0.13
N ARG A 9 -4.93 -16.64 0.95
CA ARG A 9 -6.35 -16.34 1.11
C ARG A 9 -6.50 -15.08 1.96
N PHE A 10 -7.20 -14.08 1.44
CA PHE A 10 -7.51 -12.86 2.18
C PHE A 10 -8.57 -13.10 3.25
N ALA A 11 -8.85 -12.09 4.07
CA ALA A 11 -9.86 -12.19 5.12
C ALA A 11 -11.20 -12.73 4.58
N PRO A 12 -11.77 -13.78 5.19
CA PRO A 12 -13.09 -14.25 4.82
C PRO A 12 -14.12 -13.13 5.03
N VAL A 13 -15.09 -13.02 4.12
CA VAL A 13 -16.14 -11.99 4.19
C VAL A 13 -16.93 -12.04 5.50
N LEU A 14 -17.06 -13.23 6.09
CA LEU A 14 -17.69 -13.42 7.40
C LEU A 14 -17.05 -12.57 8.51
N TYR A 15 -15.75 -12.29 8.42
CA TYR A 15 -14.97 -11.56 9.43
C TYR A 15 -14.46 -10.20 8.94
N LEU A 16 -14.82 -9.78 7.72
CA LEU A 16 -14.25 -8.60 7.10
C LEU A 16 -14.63 -7.32 7.85
N THR A 17 -15.87 -7.22 8.31
CA THR A 17 -16.36 -6.07 9.09
C THR A 17 -15.57 -5.91 10.39
N GLU A 18 -15.37 -7.02 11.11
CA GLU A 18 -14.62 -7.06 12.36
C GLU A 18 -13.14 -6.74 12.13
N ALA A 19 -12.54 -7.31 11.07
CA ALA A 19 -11.15 -7.03 10.70
C ALA A 19 -10.94 -5.54 10.42
N LEU A 20 -11.81 -4.91 9.62
CA LEU A 20 -11.74 -3.47 9.34
C LEU A 20 -11.91 -2.63 10.61
N ALA A 21 -12.83 -3.01 11.50
CA ALA A 21 -13.01 -2.32 12.78
C ALA A 21 -11.77 -2.42 13.69
N GLN A 22 -10.99 -3.51 13.61
CA GLN A 22 -9.71 -3.60 14.31
C GLN A 22 -8.64 -2.75 13.64
N ILE A 23 -8.55 -2.79 12.30
CA ILE A 23 -7.60 -1.98 11.52
C ILE A 23 -7.80 -0.50 11.82
N ASP A 24 -9.05 -0.01 11.90
CA ASP A 24 -9.34 1.39 12.21
C ASP A 24 -8.72 1.84 13.54
N ARG A 25 -8.71 0.97 14.55
CA ARG A 25 -8.14 1.23 15.88
C ARG A 25 -6.61 1.12 15.94
N MET A 26 -5.97 0.57 14.91
CA MET A 26 -4.51 0.43 14.89
C MET A 26 -3.81 1.80 14.89
N PRO A 27 -2.68 1.92 15.62
CA PRO A 27 -1.93 3.17 15.74
C PRO A 27 -1.31 3.60 14.40
N GLN A 28 -1.08 4.91 14.26
CA GLN A 28 -0.48 5.54 13.08
C GLN A 28 0.56 6.61 13.50
N ASN A 29 1.22 6.40 14.64
CA ASN A 29 2.12 7.37 15.27
C ASN A 29 3.60 7.15 14.95
N SER A 30 3.93 6.10 14.20
CA SER A 30 5.29 5.79 13.75
C SER A 30 5.24 5.14 12.38
N PHE A 31 6.37 5.14 11.68
CA PHE A 31 6.50 4.46 10.39
C PHE A 31 6.13 2.99 10.53
N ASP A 32 6.70 2.29 11.50
CA ASP A 32 6.44 0.86 11.71
C ASP A 32 4.95 0.58 11.96
N ALA A 33 4.28 1.39 12.79
CA ALA A 33 2.85 1.25 13.06
C ALA A 33 2.00 1.49 11.80
N ILE A 34 2.35 2.49 10.99
CA ILE A 34 1.67 2.77 9.72
C ILE A 34 1.86 1.60 8.74
N ILE A 35 3.07 1.04 8.62
CA ILE A 35 3.32 -0.09 7.73
C ILE A 35 2.62 -1.36 8.23
N ASP A 36 2.61 -1.64 9.53
CA ASP A 36 1.89 -2.79 10.07
C ASP A 36 0.37 -2.64 9.83
N LYS A 37 -0.18 -1.43 9.99
CA LYS A 37 -1.58 -1.13 9.64
C LYS A 37 -1.87 -1.32 8.14
N TYR A 38 -0.92 -0.95 7.28
CA TYR A 38 -1.01 -1.16 5.85
C TYR A 38 -0.99 -2.63 5.45
N VAL A 39 -0.15 -3.44 6.11
CA VAL A 39 -0.11 -4.90 5.93
C VAL A 39 -1.43 -5.54 6.33
N GLU A 40 -1.99 -5.18 7.49
CA GLU A 40 -3.29 -5.70 7.92
C GLU A 40 -4.43 -5.33 6.96
N MET A 41 -4.42 -4.10 6.44
CA MET A 41 -5.38 -3.69 5.40
C MET A 41 -5.23 -4.52 4.12
N ASN A 42 -3.99 -4.84 3.71
CA ASN A 42 -3.74 -5.71 2.57
C ASN A 42 -4.22 -7.15 2.79
N VAL A 43 -4.13 -7.67 4.02
CA VAL A 43 -4.69 -8.97 4.41
C VAL A 43 -6.22 -8.94 4.40
N ALA A 44 -6.83 -7.85 4.87
CA ALA A 44 -8.28 -7.66 4.86
C ALA A 44 -8.84 -7.61 3.43
N HIS A 45 -8.14 -6.91 2.53
CA HIS A 45 -8.43 -6.88 1.09
C HIS A 45 -9.92 -6.60 0.77
N PRO A 46 -10.47 -5.46 1.23
CA PRO A 46 -11.91 -5.28 1.38
C PRO A 46 -12.70 -5.17 0.06
N PHE A 47 -12.03 -4.88 -1.05
CA PHE A 47 -12.68 -4.74 -2.36
C PHE A 47 -12.53 -5.99 -3.21
N ARG A 48 -13.44 -6.17 -4.17
CA ARG A 48 -13.33 -7.25 -5.16
C ARG A 48 -12.10 -7.07 -6.06
N GLU A 49 -11.81 -5.83 -6.45
CA GLU A 49 -10.67 -5.43 -7.28
C GLU A 49 -10.20 -4.02 -6.89
N GLY A 50 -8.98 -3.64 -7.27
CA GLY A 50 -8.46 -2.29 -7.07
C GLY A 50 -7.76 -2.04 -5.72
N ASN A 51 -7.75 -3.02 -4.82
CA ASN A 51 -7.15 -2.89 -3.48
C ASN A 51 -5.73 -2.32 -3.53
N GLY A 52 -4.83 -2.89 -4.34
CA GLY A 52 -3.43 -2.44 -4.38
C GLY A 52 -3.29 -0.94 -4.62
N ARG A 53 -3.94 -0.42 -5.66
CA ARG A 53 -3.90 1.01 -6.03
C ARG A 53 -4.52 1.90 -4.95
N SER A 54 -5.71 1.55 -4.47
CA SER A 54 -6.42 2.33 -3.45
C SER A 54 -5.66 2.34 -2.12
N MET A 55 -5.09 1.21 -1.70
CA MET A 55 -4.35 1.08 -0.46
C MET A 55 -3.01 1.83 -0.49
N ARG A 56 -2.33 1.91 -1.65
CA ARG A 56 -1.09 2.72 -1.79
C ARG A 56 -1.36 4.21 -1.61
N ILE A 57 -2.46 4.73 -2.18
CA ILE A 57 -2.90 6.12 -1.94
C ILE A 57 -3.25 6.33 -0.47
N TRP A 58 -3.94 5.36 0.14
CA TRP A 58 -4.30 5.41 1.56
C TRP A 58 -3.06 5.39 2.49
N LEU A 59 -2.04 4.61 2.13
CA LEU A 59 -0.75 4.60 2.83
C LEU A 59 -0.08 5.98 2.78
N ASP A 60 0.03 6.59 1.59
CA ASP A 60 0.61 7.93 1.45
C ASP A 60 -0.15 8.98 2.24
N ALA A 61 -1.48 8.90 2.31
CA ALA A 61 -2.29 9.79 3.13
C ALA A 61 -1.99 9.65 4.63
N MET A 62 -1.79 8.42 5.12
CA MET A 62 -1.40 8.17 6.52
C MET A 62 0.01 8.69 6.81
N LEU A 63 0.98 8.41 5.93
CA LEU A 63 2.36 8.88 6.06
C LEU A 63 2.44 10.41 6.03
N LYS A 64 1.70 11.05 5.10
CA LYS A 64 1.66 12.51 4.98
C LYS A 64 1.12 13.15 6.26
N ARG A 65 0.02 12.62 6.80
CA ARG A 65 -0.60 13.13 8.03
C ARG A 65 0.23 12.85 9.28
N GLY A 66 0.81 11.66 9.39
CA GLY A 66 1.49 11.20 10.60
C GLY A 66 2.94 11.66 10.71
N LEU A 67 3.66 11.70 9.58
CA LEU A 67 5.12 11.82 9.54
C LEU A 67 5.63 12.91 8.57
N SER A 68 4.73 13.62 7.87
CA SER A 68 5.10 14.62 6.86
C SER A 68 6.01 14.06 5.75
N CYS A 69 5.78 12.81 5.35
CA CYS A 69 6.46 12.16 4.24
C CYS A 69 5.47 11.36 3.37
N VAL A 70 5.89 11.01 2.16
CA VAL A 70 5.18 10.11 1.23
C VAL A 70 6.18 9.14 0.61
N VAL A 71 5.71 8.07 0.00
CA VAL A 71 6.56 7.12 -0.74
C VAL A 71 6.78 7.64 -2.17
N ASP A 72 8.03 7.70 -2.60
CA ASP A 72 8.37 7.88 -4.01
C ASP A 72 8.31 6.54 -4.73
N TRP A 73 7.11 6.14 -5.16
CA TRP A 73 6.85 4.82 -5.78
C TRP A 73 7.62 4.60 -7.09
N ASP A 74 8.15 5.64 -7.73
CA ASP A 74 9.00 5.48 -8.91
C ASP A 74 10.38 4.89 -8.54
N ASN A 75 10.81 5.05 -7.28
CA ASN A 75 12.04 4.48 -6.73
C ASN A 75 11.83 3.12 -6.03
N VAL A 76 10.62 2.56 -6.11
CA VAL A 76 10.31 1.23 -5.57
C VAL A 76 10.22 0.24 -6.73
N ASP A 77 11.09 -0.76 -6.74
CA ASP A 77 11.02 -1.81 -7.76
C ASP A 77 9.72 -2.62 -7.63
N LYS A 78 9.12 -2.95 -8.77
CA LYS A 78 7.83 -3.64 -8.83
C LYS A 78 7.92 -5.04 -8.23
N ASP A 79 8.92 -5.81 -8.62
CA ASP A 79 9.01 -7.21 -8.26
C ASP A 79 9.40 -7.34 -6.79
N ASP A 80 10.32 -6.49 -6.31
CA ASP A 80 10.66 -6.39 -4.90
C ASP A 80 9.44 -6.02 -4.04
N TYR A 81 8.64 -5.05 -4.48
CA TYR A 81 7.41 -4.67 -3.76
C TYR A 81 6.40 -5.81 -3.72
N LEU A 82 6.15 -6.50 -4.84
CA LEU A 82 5.18 -7.60 -4.88
C LEU A 82 5.63 -8.78 -4.00
N LEU A 83 6.93 -9.14 -4.03
CA LEU A 83 7.50 -10.17 -3.17
C LEU A 83 7.42 -9.79 -1.69
N ALA A 84 7.73 -8.53 -1.36
CA ALA A 84 7.62 -8.02 0.01
C ALA A 84 6.16 -8.04 0.52
N MET A 85 5.19 -7.70 -0.33
CA MET A 85 3.77 -7.75 0.01
C MET A 85 3.26 -9.19 0.20
N GLU A 86 3.72 -10.15 -0.60
CA GLU A 86 3.38 -11.58 -0.41
C GLU A 86 3.91 -12.13 0.92
N ARG A 87 5.11 -11.70 1.33
CA ARG A 87 5.73 -12.11 2.60
C ARG A 87 5.17 -11.37 3.83
N SER A 88 4.62 -10.18 3.63
CA SER A 88 4.20 -9.27 4.69
C SER A 88 3.28 -9.85 5.77
N PRO A 89 2.35 -10.79 5.50
CA PRO A 89 1.50 -11.39 6.54
C PRO A 89 2.27 -12.29 7.51
N ILE A 90 3.46 -12.78 7.11
CA ILE A 90 4.34 -13.59 7.95
C ILE A 90 5.37 -12.68 8.63
N ARG A 91 5.95 -11.75 7.87
CA ARG A 91 6.97 -10.81 8.36
C ARG A 91 6.97 -9.53 7.52
N SER A 92 6.81 -8.38 8.16
CA SER A 92 6.77 -7.07 7.50
C SER A 92 8.13 -6.39 7.34
N THR A 93 9.24 -7.05 7.68
CA THR A 93 10.59 -6.45 7.64
C THR A 93 10.98 -5.98 6.23
N GLU A 94 10.75 -6.82 5.23
CA GLU A 94 11.11 -6.55 3.84
C GLU A 94 10.40 -5.31 3.29
N ILE A 95 9.07 -5.23 3.48
CA ILE A 95 8.28 -4.08 3.03
C ILE A 95 8.63 -2.81 3.81
N LYS A 96 8.95 -2.92 5.11
CA LYS A 96 9.40 -1.79 5.92
C LYS A 96 10.71 -1.21 5.40
N VAL A 97 11.71 -2.04 5.10
CA VAL A 97 12.99 -1.59 4.55
C VAL A 97 12.79 -0.91 3.20
N LEU A 98 12.09 -1.59 2.28
CA LEU A 98 11.86 -1.10 0.93
C LEU A 98 11.17 0.27 0.91
N LEU A 99 10.09 0.42 1.69
CA LEU A 99 9.34 1.68 1.72
C LEU A 99 10.08 2.78 2.47
N LYS A 100 10.89 2.44 3.48
CA LYS A 100 11.66 3.42 4.25
C LYS A 100 12.74 4.09 3.40
N ASP A 101 13.39 3.32 2.53
CA ASP A 101 14.43 3.82 1.62
C ASP A 101 13.85 4.72 0.51
N ALA A 102 12.56 4.57 0.18
CA ALA A 102 11.86 5.37 -0.82
C ALA A 102 11.08 6.58 -0.25
N LEU A 103 11.22 6.89 1.05
CA LEU A 103 10.51 8.03 1.64
C LEU A 103 11.05 9.37 1.15
N THR A 104 10.13 10.32 0.94
CA THR A 104 10.45 11.71 0.57
C THR A 104 9.60 12.69 1.39
N GLN A 105 10.19 13.84 1.74
CA GLN A 105 9.50 14.94 2.42
C GLN A 105 8.77 15.89 1.45
N ARG A 106 8.87 15.65 0.14
CA ARG A 106 8.23 16.45 -0.92
C ARG A 106 6.73 16.14 -1.04
N ILE A 107 5.98 16.34 0.06
CA ILE A 107 4.58 15.91 0.21
C ILE A 107 3.56 16.70 -0.64
N ASP A 108 3.92 17.88 -1.13
CA ASP A 108 3.08 18.74 -1.96
C ASP A 108 3.59 18.82 -3.42
N ASP A 109 4.58 17.99 -3.77
CA ASP A 109 5.11 17.89 -5.12
C ASP A 109 4.15 17.09 -6.01
N ARG A 110 3.46 17.78 -6.92
CA ARG A 110 2.52 17.16 -7.87
C ARG A 110 3.21 16.11 -8.74
N SER A 111 4.46 16.29 -9.12
CA SER A 111 5.15 15.34 -10.00
C SER A 111 5.39 14.00 -9.32
N ILE A 112 5.77 14.01 -8.04
CA ILE A 112 5.92 12.78 -7.24
C ILE A 112 4.58 12.06 -7.14
N TYR A 113 3.51 12.80 -6.85
CA TYR A 113 2.18 12.21 -6.76
C TYR A 113 1.78 11.54 -8.09
N MET A 114 1.91 12.24 -9.21
CA MET A 114 1.50 11.70 -10.51
C MET A 114 2.35 10.53 -10.97
N LYS A 115 3.68 10.61 -10.83
CA LYS A 115 4.58 9.48 -11.10
C LYS A 115 4.30 8.30 -10.17
N GLY A 116 3.92 8.58 -8.93
CA GLY A 116 3.52 7.56 -7.96
C GLY A 116 2.23 6.84 -8.37
N ILE A 117 1.24 7.57 -8.90
CA ILE A 117 0.05 6.96 -9.51
C ILE A 117 0.45 6.08 -10.70
N ASP A 118 1.29 6.58 -11.62
CA ASP A 118 1.74 5.81 -12.78
C ASP A 118 2.50 4.53 -12.37
N ALA A 119 3.40 4.61 -11.38
CA ALA A 119 4.09 3.44 -10.81
C ALA A 119 3.11 2.43 -10.20
N SER A 120 2.17 2.94 -9.39
CA SER A 120 1.12 2.15 -8.75
C SER A 120 0.24 1.41 -9.76
N TYR A 121 -0.04 2.00 -10.93
CA TYR A 121 -0.77 1.33 -12.02
C TYR A 121 0.10 0.32 -12.77
N ARG A 122 1.39 0.61 -13.00
CA ARG A 122 2.37 -0.31 -13.61
C ARG A 122 2.54 -1.60 -12.81
N TYR A 123 2.47 -1.54 -11.49
CA TYR A 123 2.52 -2.72 -10.63
C TYR A 123 1.38 -3.70 -10.93
N GLU A 124 0.20 -3.17 -11.23
CA GLU A 124 -0.99 -3.97 -11.58
C GLU A 124 -1.07 -4.28 -13.09
N GLY A 125 -0.08 -3.89 -13.89
CA GLY A 125 0.02 -4.19 -15.32
C GLY A 125 -0.60 -3.14 -16.26
N TYR A 126 -0.96 -1.95 -15.76
CA TYR A 126 -1.53 -0.88 -16.58
C TYR A 126 -0.44 0.15 -16.94
N ASN A 127 -0.24 0.40 -18.23
CA ASN A 127 0.78 1.31 -18.75
C ASN A 127 0.33 2.13 -19.98
N ALA A 128 -0.97 2.13 -20.29
CA ALA A 128 -1.51 2.74 -21.51
C ALA A 128 -1.56 4.27 -21.49
N TYR A 129 -1.68 4.88 -20.31
CA TYR A 129 -1.82 6.32 -20.12
C TYR A 129 -0.92 6.78 -18.99
N LYS A 130 -0.51 8.05 -19.02
CA LYS A 130 0.10 8.73 -17.88
C LYS A 130 -0.91 9.60 -17.17
N ALA A 131 -0.89 9.60 -15.84
CA ALA A 131 -1.79 10.40 -15.03
C ALA A 131 -1.65 11.91 -15.27
N GLU A 132 -0.47 12.37 -15.68
CA GLU A 132 -0.23 13.79 -16.00
C GLU A 132 -0.88 14.25 -17.31
N GLU A 133 -1.22 13.32 -18.20
CA GLU A 133 -1.72 13.57 -19.57
C GLU A 133 -3.26 13.49 -19.65
N ILE A 134 -3.96 13.35 -18.51
CA ILE A 134 -5.43 13.29 -18.37
C ILE A 134 -5.93 14.54 -17.64
#